data_AF-A0A6P1AJA9-F1
#
_entry.id   AF-A0A6P1AJA9-F1
#
_cell.length_a   1.000
_cell.length_b   1.000
_cell.length_c   1.000
_cell.angle_alpha   90.00
_cell.angle_beta   90.00
_cell.angle_gamma   90.00
#
_symmetry.space_group_name_H-M   'P 1'
#
loop_
_entity.id
_entity.type
_entity.pdbx_description
1 polymer ?
#
loop_
_entity_poly.entity_id
_entity_poly.type
_entity_poly.pdbx_seq_one_letter_code
_entity_poly.pdbx_strand_id
1 'polypeptide(L)'
;MANFIISGGFFDKYHGSILQVTIRNNTIQVISEHLIEHPEPSLAMRGKGLTGICQEDDHIWACFSNVIVKMDMVHFSIVDVIQDDNFNDLHGLAIHKGKLYVANTGYESIDIVNLENKVLNRIDLLGKDLRNRRPIWNQNEDTKPHLYHISGIAIDESENILVCLVRQQRIINLSSWEWVGPKFKSPVHDLQYFNGDLWWTNVAGIVGKMDSKGETIEYSINGFQHDIGWTRGLSITNSGILVGTAAARESNHDYYKFSTNSPTLQIGAKLCWISYDENLSSSAIELPNSESRKIFSIHRLQDLRTDTICRQSRFEEDFCQLTIDTA
;
A
#
# COMPACT_ATOMS: atom_id res chain seq x y z
N MET A 1 -3.71 -7.52 -20.64
CA MET A 1 -4.65 -7.71 -19.51
C MET A 1 -3.84 -7.56 -18.25
N ALA A 2 -4.32 -6.83 -17.26
CA ALA A 2 -3.62 -6.67 -15.98
C ALA A 2 -4.57 -7.05 -14.84
N ASN A 3 -4.10 -7.86 -13.91
CA ASN A 3 -4.88 -8.35 -12.78
C ASN A 3 -4.35 -7.73 -11.48
N PHE A 4 -5.26 -7.44 -10.57
CA PHE A 4 -4.98 -6.74 -9.34
C PHE A 4 -5.74 -7.38 -8.18
N ILE A 5 -5.12 -7.33 -7.01
CA ILE A 5 -5.75 -7.56 -5.72
C ILE A 5 -5.83 -6.23 -5.00
N ILE A 6 -6.95 -5.97 -4.35
CA ILE A 6 -7.22 -4.71 -3.66
C ILE A 6 -7.66 -5.04 -2.24
N SER A 7 -6.96 -4.48 -1.26
CA SER A 7 -7.35 -4.60 0.13
C SER A 7 -8.26 -3.47 0.55
N GLY A 8 -9.20 -3.78 1.41
CA GLY A 8 -10.22 -2.84 1.83
C GLY A 8 -10.85 -3.19 3.16
N GLY A 9 -11.88 -2.42 3.46
CA GLY A 9 -12.77 -2.67 4.57
C GLY A 9 -14.01 -1.79 4.49
N PHE A 10 -14.79 -1.81 5.54
CA PHE A 10 -15.97 -0.96 5.68
C PHE A 10 -15.91 -0.19 6.98
N PHE A 11 -16.36 1.06 6.99
CA PHE A 11 -16.33 1.92 8.17
C PHE A 11 -17.18 1.38 9.35
N ASP A 12 -18.18 0.55 9.08
CA ASP A 12 -19.12 0.04 10.09
C ASP A 12 -18.91 -1.44 10.45
N LYS A 13 -17.95 -2.13 9.83
CA LYS A 13 -17.70 -3.59 9.98
C LYS A 13 -16.36 -3.89 10.65
N TYR A 14 -16.15 -5.15 11.02
CA TYR A 14 -14.93 -5.65 11.67
C TYR A 14 -14.05 -6.51 10.75
N HIS A 15 -14.59 -6.99 9.63
CA HIS A 15 -13.83 -7.75 8.64
C HIS A 15 -13.12 -6.84 7.64
N GLY A 16 -12.09 -7.39 7.00
CA GLY A 16 -11.50 -6.83 5.80
C GLY A 16 -12.21 -7.28 4.54
N SER A 17 -11.84 -6.68 3.42
CA SER A 17 -12.23 -7.15 2.11
C SER A 17 -11.03 -7.27 1.18
N ILE A 18 -11.09 -8.27 0.31
CA ILE A 18 -10.18 -8.46 -0.80
C ILE A 18 -11.00 -8.47 -2.09
N LEU A 19 -10.69 -7.56 -3.03
CA LEU A 19 -11.31 -7.53 -4.35
C LEU A 19 -10.29 -7.98 -5.40
N GLN A 20 -10.73 -8.85 -6.30
CA GLN A 20 -9.98 -9.18 -7.51
C GLN A 20 -10.51 -8.33 -8.67
N VAL A 21 -9.60 -7.64 -9.35
CA VAL A 21 -9.94 -6.73 -10.44
C VAL A 21 -9.07 -7.00 -11.65
N THR A 22 -9.68 -6.98 -12.83
CA THR A 22 -8.98 -7.07 -14.11
C THR A 22 -9.21 -5.81 -14.92
N ILE A 23 -8.14 -5.34 -15.58
CA ILE A 23 -8.22 -4.32 -16.62
C ILE A 23 -8.23 -5.02 -17.99
N ARG A 24 -9.35 -4.88 -18.71
CA ARG A 24 -9.55 -5.38 -20.07
C ARG A 24 -10.05 -4.25 -20.95
N ASN A 25 -9.32 -3.96 -22.03
CA ASN A 25 -9.63 -2.85 -22.94
C ASN A 25 -9.83 -1.52 -22.19
N ASN A 26 -8.91 -1.20 -21.27
CA ASN A 26 -8.96 -0.03 -20.37
C ASN A 26 -10.21 0.09 -19.50
N THR A 27 -11.00 -0.96 -19.39
CA THR A 27 -12.17 -1.02 -18.51
C THR A 27 -11.84 -1.82 -17.27
N ILE A 28 -12.22 -1.29 -16.11
CA ILE A 28 -12.12 -1.97 -14.83
C ILE A 28 -13.25 -3.00 -14.71
N GLN A 29 -12.90 -4.26 -14.47
CA GLN A 29 -13.83 -5.35 -14.23
C GLN A 29 -13.57 -5.96 -12.86
N VAL A 30 -14.56 -5.88 -11.96
CA VAL A 30 -14.52 -6.60 -10.68
C VAL A 30 -14.85 -8.06 -10.95
N ILE A 31 -13.92 -8.96 -10.61
CA ILE A 31 -14.05 -10.40 -10.83
C ILE A 31 -14.71 -11.07 -9.61
N SER A 32 -14.25 -10.71 -8.41
CA SER A 32 -14.75 -11.27 -7.16
C SER A 32 -14.48 -10.31 -5.99
N GLU A 33 -15.20 -10.53 -4.90
CA GLU A 33 -14.96 -9.89 -3.60
C GLU A 33 -15.04 -10.97 -2.51
N HIS A 34 -14.10 -10.95 -1.58
CA HIS A 34 -13.99 -11.86 -0.46
C HIS A 34 -13.94 -11.05 0.84
N LEU A 35 -14.82 -11.39 1.80
CA LEU A 35 -14.79 -10.83 3.13
C LEU A 35 -13.89 -11.69 4.02
N ILE A 36 -12.93 -11.06 4.68
CA ILE A 36 -11.91 -11.75 5.47
C ILE A 36 -12.13 -11.42 6.93
N GLU A 37 -12.57 -12.42 7.69
CA GLU A 37 -12.72 -12.30 9.13
C GLU A 37 -11.35 -12.18 9.82
N HIS A 38 -11.32 -11.41 10.89
CA HIS A 38 -10.12 -11.28 11.71
C HIS A 38 -9.79 -12.65 12.34
N PRO A 39 -8.53 -13.12 12.32
CA PRO A 39 -8.18 -14.42 12.89
C PRO A 39 -8.39 -14.48 14.41
N GLU A 40 -8.41 -13.32 15.07
CA GLU A 40 -8.75 -13.18 16.49
C GLU A 40 -9.88 -12.15 16.66
N PRO A 41 -11.16 -12.55 16.72
CA PRO A 41 -12.29 -11.62 16.75
C PRO A 41 -12.25 -10.61 17.89
N SER A 42 -11.65 -10.96 19.04
CA SER A 42 -11.52 -10.05 20.18
C SER A 42 -10.60 -8.86 19.94
N LEU A 43 -9.72 -8.98 18.94
CA LEU A 43 -8.77 -7.96 18.51
C LEU A 43 -9.24 -7.17 17.28
N ALA A 44 -10.38 -7.55 16.69
CA ALA A 44 -10.87 -6.93 15.45
C ALA A 44 -11.26 -5.46 15.68
N MET A 45 -10.76 -4.57 14.83
CA MET A 45 -11.04 -3.14 14.92
C MET A 45 -12.14 -2.73 13.96
N ARG A 46 -13.23 -2.18 14.50
CA ARG A 46 -14.32 -1.65 13.69
C ARG A 46 -13.81 -0.56 12.75
N GLY A 47 -14.16 -0.65 11.47
CA GLY A 47 -13.85 0.39 10.52
C GLY A 47 -12.47 0.30 9.87
N LYS A 48 -11.60 -0.64 10.25
CA LYS A 48 -10.23 -0.70 9.71
C LYS A 48 -10.09 -1.67 8.53
N GLY A 49 -10.52 -2.92 8.66
CA GLY A 49 -10.38 -3.93 7.60
C GLY A 49 -8.92 -4.30 7.32
N LEU A 50 -8.59 -4.63 6.05
CA LEU A 50 -7.24 -4.98 5.61
C LEU A 50 -6.54 -3.76 5.00
N THR A 51 -5.48 -3.30 5.66
CA THR A 51 -4.89 -1.97 5.45
C THR A 51 -3.67 -1.93 4.53
N GLY A 52 -3.07 -3.09 4.27
CA GLY A 52 -1.96 -3.27 3.35
C GLY A 52 -1.92 -4.69 2.82
N ILE A 53 -1.39 -4.84 1.59
CA ILE A 53 -1.20 -6.12 0.91
C ILE A 53 0.09 -6.13 0.09
N CYS A 54 0.68 -7.31 -0.06
CA CYS A 54 1.73 -7.60 -1.03
C CYS A 54 1.70 -9.09 -1.38
N GLN A 55 2.21 -9.46 -2.56
CA GLN A 55 2.22 -10.84 -3.05
C GLN A 55 3.55 -11.55 -2.73
N GLU A 56 3.44 -12.82 -2.36
CA GLU A 56 4.54 -13.79 -2.28
C GLU A 56 4.10 -15.05 -3.04
N ASP A 57 4.61 -15.23 -4.27
CA ASP A 57 4.27 -16.33 -5.16
C ASP A 57 2.74 -16.50 -5.35
N ASP A 58 2.16 -17.61 -4.92
CA ASP A 58 0.73 -17.94 -4.99
C ASP A 58 -0.08 -17.50 -3.75
N HIS A 59 0.54 -16.73 -2.87
CA HIS A 59 -0.05 -16.19 -1.64
C HIS A 59 -0.01 -14.68 -1.61
N ILE A 60 -0.81 -14.10 -0.73
CA ILE A 60 -0.70 -12.70 -0.33
C ILE A 60 -0.43 -12.60 1.16
N TRP A 61 0.40 -11.63 1.51
CA TRP A 61 0.49 -11.10 2.86
C TRP A 61 -0.43 -9.90 2.96
N ALA A 62 -1.25 -9.85 4.00
CA ALA A 62 -2.13 -8.73 4.29
C ALA A 62 -2.06 -8.39 5.79
N CYS A 63 -2.32 -7.14 6.15
CA CYS A 63 -2.39 -6.75 7.55
C CYS A 63 -3.77 -6.22 7.91
N PHE A 64 -4.30 -6.71 9.03
CA PHE A 64 -5.25 -5.96 9.83
C PHE A 64 -4.49 -4.94 10.69
N SER A 65 -5.20 -4.13 11.48
CA SER A 65 -4.54 -3.12 12.31
C SER A 65 -3.53 -3.65 13.33
N ASN A 66 -3.60 -4.92 13.74
CA ASN A 66 -2.77 -5.48 14.82
C ASN A 66 -2.23 -6.89 14.54
N VAL A 67 -2.44 -7.42 13.34
CA VAL A 67 -1.96 -8.75 12.95
C VAL A 67 -1.68 -8.77 11.45
N ILE A 68 -0.69 -9.57 11.06
CA ILE A 68 -0.37 -9.83 9.66
C ILE A 68 -0.77 -11.27 9.38
N VAL A 69 -1.44 -11.50 8.25
CA VAL A 69 -1.91 -12.82 7.81
C VAL A 69 -1.34 -13.14 6.43
N LYS A 70 -1.01 -14.42 6.21
CA LYS A 70 -0.78 -14.97 4.88
C LYS A 70 -2.07 -15.66 4.44
N MET A 71 -2.47 -15.42 3.19
CA MET A 71 -3.64 -16.05 2.61
C MET A 71 -3.31 -16.71 1.28
N ASP A 72 -3.92 -17.86 1.01
CA ASP A 72 -3.85 -18.49 -0.31
C ASP A 72 -4.69 -17.68 -1.31
N MET A 73 -4.21 -17.46 -2.54
CA MET A 73 -4.96 -16.65 -3.51
C MET A 73 -6.10 -17.39 -4.20
N VAL A 74 -6.29 -18.69 -3.95
CA VAL A 74 -7.34 -19.49 -4.56
C VAL A 74 -8.64 -19.37 -3.77
N HIS A 75 -8.56 -19.52 -2.45
CA HIS A 75 -9.71 -19.52 -1.54
C HIS A 75 -9.72 -18.31 -0.61
N PHE A 76 -8.64 -17.53 -0.55
CA PHE A 76 -8.45 -16.46 0.42
C PHE A 76 -8.59 -16.93 1.88
N SER A 77 -8.19 -18.17 2.15
CA SER A 77 -8.13 -18.71 3.50
C SER A 77 -6.81 -18.30 4.15
N ILE A 78 -6.86 -17.99 5.45
CA ILE A 78 -5.68 -17.64 6.23
C ILE A 78 -4.88 -18.92 6.50
N VAL A 79 -3.61 -18.94 6.07
CA VAL A 79 -2.71 -20.09 6.19
C VAL A 79 -1.53 -19.86 7.13
N ASP A 80 -1.23 -18.60 7.46
CA ASP A 80 -0.18 -18.22 8.41
C ASP A 80 -0.54 -16.89 9.08
N VAL A 81 -0.03 -16.66 10.29
CA VAL A 81 -0.32 -15.47 11.10
C VAL A 81 0.95 -15.02 11.81
N ILE A 82 1.28 -13.73 11.70
CA ILE A 82 2.37 -13.08 12.44
C ILE A 82 1.74 -12.08 13.40
N GLN A 83 2.03 -12.24 14.68
CA GLN A 83 1.60 -11.37 15.78
C GLN A 83 2.82 -10.75 16.47
N ASP A 84 2.66 -9.52 16.95
CA ASP A 84 3.60 -8.85 17.83
C ASP A 84 2.80 -7.92 18.75
N ASP A 85 3.18 -7.87 20.02
CA ASP A 85 2.49 -7.03 21.00
C ASP A 85 2.60 -5.53 20.66
N ASN A 86 3.45 -5.09 19.74
CA ASN A 86 3.50 -3.68 19.36
C ASN A 86 2.86 -3.40 18.00
N PHE A 87 2.26 -4.40 17.34
CA PHE A 87 1.47 -4.14 16.14
C PHE A 87 0.24 -3.30 16.47
N ASN A 88 0.15 -2.16 15.81
CA ASN A 88 -0.94 -1.22 16.03
C ASN A 88 -1.13 -0.30 14.83
N ASP A 89 -2.37 -0.23 14.33
CA ASP A 89 -2.72 0.47 13.10
C ASP A 89 -1.73 0.23 11.93
N LEU A 90 -1.43 -1.06 11.66
CA LEU A 90 -0.58 -1.43 10.52
C LEU A 90 -1.15 -0.89 9.20
N HIS A 91 -0.29 -0.53 8.24
CA HIS A 91 -0.67 -0.01 6.93
C HIS A 91 0.15 -0.67 5.81
N GLY A 92 1.03 0.07 5.12
CA GLY A 92 1.76 -0.41 3.96
C GLY A 92 2.60 -1.66 4.24
N LEU A 93 2.59 -2.58 3.28
CA LEU A 93 3.43 -3.78 3.25
C LEU A 93 4.32 -3.76 2.01
N ALA A 94 5.56 -4.19 2.16
CA ALA A 94 6.46 -4.47 1.04
C ALA A 94 7.26 -5.74 1.32
N ILE A 95 7.48 -6.55 0.28
CA ILE A 95 8.35 -7.73 0.36
C ILE A 95 9.61 -7.49 -0.45
N HIS A 96 10.75 -7.78 0.17
CA HIS A 96 12.04 -7.73 -0.49
C HIS A 96 13.00 -8.72 0.15
N LYS A 97 13.65 -9.56 -0.66
CA LYS A 97 14.68 -10.54 -0.24
C LYS A 97 14.28 -11.37 1.00
N GLY A 98 13.08 -11.97 0.96
CA GLY A 98 12.57 -12.83 2.04
C GLY A 98 12.23 -12.09 3.34
N LYS A 99 12.14 -10.75 3.30
CA LYS A 99 11.71 -9.92 4.42
C LYS A 99 10.42 -9.20 4.07
N LEU A 100 9.52 -9.12 5.04
CA LEU A 100 8.32 -8.31 5.00
C LEU A 100 8.56 -7.03 5.80
N TYR A 101 8.37 -5.89 5.14
CA TYR A 101 8.50 -4.58 5.71
C TYR A 101 7.10 -4.00 5.93
N VAL A 102 6.87 -3.45 7.11
CA VAL A 102 5.53 -3.09 7.59
C VAL A 102 5.56 -1.67 8.12
N ALA A 103 4.71 -0.80 7.58
CA ALA A 103 4.42 0.49 8.18
C ALA A 103 3.53 0.31 9.40
N ASN A 104 4.10 0.43 10.60
CA ASN A 104 3.36 0.35 11.86
C ASN A 104 3.02 1.78 12.33
N THR A 105 1.91 2.31 11.81
CA THR A 105 1.49 3.72 12.00
C THR A 105 1.18 4.03 13.47
N GLY A 106 0.55 3.08 14.17
CA GLY A 106 0.18 3.22 15.57
C GLY A 106 1.40 3.16 16.48
N TYR A 107 2.48 2.50 16.08
CA TYR A 107 3.74 2.47 16.82
C TYR A 107 4.80 3.47 16.31
N GLU A 108 4.56 4.12 15.17
CA GLU A 108 5.51 5.02 14.50
C GLU A 108 6.86 4.34 14.25
N SER A 109 6.80 3.15 13.65
CA SER A 109 7.97 2.36 13.26
C SER A 109 7.83 1.71 11.89
N ILE A 110 8.97 1.28 11.35
CA ILE A 110 9.02 0.25 10.31
C ILE A 110 9.39 -1.07 10.97
N ASP A 111 8.51 -2.05 10.86
CA ASP A 111 8.76 -3.40 11.37
C ASP A 111 9.21 -4.29 10.20
N ILE A 112 10.29 -5.04 10.40
CA ILE A 112 10.95 -5.86 9.40
C ILE A 112 10.94 -7.30 9.90
N VAL A 113 10.10 -8.12 9.29
CA VAL A 113 9.94 -9.53 9.64
C VAL A 113 10.69 -10.39 8.63
N ASN A 114 11.61 -11.22 9.09
CA ASN A 114 12.18 -12.27 8.27
C ASN A 114 11.12 -13.38 8.06
N LEU A 115 10.78 -13.69 6.82
CA LEU A 115 9.65 -14.59 6.52
C LEU A 115 9.95 -16.07 6.79
N GLU A 116 11.23 -16.46 6.81
CA GLU A 116 11.69 -17.82 7.07
C GLU A 116 11.61 -18.16 8.57
N ASN A 117 12.13 -17.28 9.44
CA ASN A 117 12.24 -17.54 10.87
C ASN A 117 11.34 -16.66 11.75
N LYS A 118 10.54 -15.76 11.14
CA LYS A 118 9.62 -14.82 11.79
C LYS A 118 10.27 -13.85 12.77
N VAL A 119 11.60 -13.69 12.75
CA VAL A 119 12.29 -12.71 13.59
C VAL A 119 11.90 -11.30 13.14
N LEU A 120 11.39 -10.51 14.09
CA LEU A 120 11.00 -9.13 13.89
C LEU A 120 12.12 -8.18 14.37
N ASN A 121 12.53 -7.28 13.50
CA ASN A 121 13.36 -6.12 13.84
C ASN A 121 12.53 -4.85 13.67
N ARG A 122 12.73 -3.85 14.53
CA ARG A 122 11.95 -2.62 14.51
C ARG A 122 12.84 -1.40 14.39
N ILE A 123 12.58 -0.58 13.38
CA ILE A 123 13.16 0.76 13.25
C ILE A 123 12.19 1.73 13.91
N ASP A 124 12.51 2.14 15.14
CA ASP A 124 11.76 3.16 15.86
C ASP A 124 12.02 4.53 15.23
N LEU A 125 10.97 5.19 14.69
CA LEU A 125 11.12 6.54 14.15
C LEU A 125 11.01 7.62 15.25
N LEU A 126 10.49 7.27 16.42
CA LEU A 126 10.44 8.16 17.56
C LEU A 126 11.72 8.04 18.39
N GLY A 127 12.41 9.17 18.55
CA GLY A 127 13.45 9.27 19.58
C GLY A 127 12.87 9.03 20.98
N LYS A 128 13.74 8.64 21.92
CA LYS A 128 13.38 8.33 23.33
C LYS A 128 12.46 9.37 23.97
N ASP A 129 12.73 10.65 23.74
CA ASP A 129 11.94 11.75 24.32
C ASP A 129 10.52 11.83 23.77
N LEU A 130 10.33 11.58 22.47
CA LEU A 130 9.00 11.56 21.85
C LEU A 130 8.23 10.30 22.28
N ARG A 131 8.93 9.16 22.38
CA ARG A 131 8.36 7.90 22.85
C ARG A 131 7.83 8.02 24.29
N ASN A 132 8.60 8.64 25.18
CA ASN A 132 8.20 8.88 26.58
C ASN A 132 6.97 9.79 26.74
N ARG A 133 6.63 10.58 25.73
CA ARG A 133 5.47 11.48 25.73
C ARG A 133 4.20 10.83 25.19
N ARG A 134 4.29 9.62 24.64
CA ARG A 134 3.10 8.93 24.15
C ARG A 134 2.32 8.31 25.31
N PRO A 135 0.97 8.23 25.20
CA PRO A 135 0.17 7.51 26.17
C PRO A 135 0.65 6.07 26.30
N ILE A 136 0.42 5.47 27.48
CA ILE A 136 0.63 4.02 27.66
C ILE A 136 -0.14 3.30 26.55
N TRP A 137 0.58 2.43 25.85
CA TRP A 137 0.06 1.66 24.75
C TRP A 137 -1.10 0.79 25.22
N ASN A 138 -2.22 0.88 24.50
CA ASN A 138 -3.33 -0.04 24.59
C ASN A 138 -3.71 -0.40 23.15
N GLN A 139 -3.98 -1.68 22.85
CA GLN A 139 -4.60 -2.09 21.58
C GLN A 139 -6.05 -1.62 21.54
N ASN A 140 -6.25 -0.31 21.51
CA ASN A 140 -7.55 0.31 21.28
C ASN A 140 -7.54 1.09 19.97
N GLU A 141 -8.74 1.52 19.56
CA GLU A 141 -9.15 1.78 18.17
C GLU A 141 -8.28 2.76 17.37
N ASP A 142 -7.39 3.51 18.01
CA ASP A 142 -6.37 4.34 17.39
C ASP A 142 -5.53 4.96 18.53
N THR A 143 -4.25 4.59 18.72
CA THR A 143 -3.41 5.25 19.75
C THR A 143 -2.96 6.64 19.29
N LYS A 144 -3.91 7.51 18.98
CA LYS A 144 -3.64 8.91 18.67
C LYS A 144 -2.98 9.59 19.88
N PRO A 145 -2.17 10.64 19.64
CA PRO A 145 -1.84 11.20 18.33
C PRO A 145 -0.76 10.40 17.59
N HIS A 146 -0.92 10.26 16.28
CA HIS A 146 0.20 9.94 15.38
C HIS A 146 0.99 11.22 15.12
N LEU A 147 2.29 11.19 15.37
CA LEU A 147 3.19 12.31 15.14
C LEU A 147 3.60 12.39 13.67
N TYR A 148 3.97 11.24 13.08
CA TYR A 148 4.39 11.17 11.69
C TYR A 148 3.31 10.54 10.82
N HIS A 149 2.59 9.55 11.36
CA HIS A 149 1.60 8.75 10.66
C HIS A 149 2.23 8.13 9.40
N ILE A 150 3.00 7.06 9.62
CA ILE A 150 3.63 6.30 8.56
C ILE A 150 2.57 5.52 7.79
N SER A 151 2.45 5.67 6.47
CA SER A 151 1.37 4.99 5.71
C SER A 151 1.88 4.05 4.62
N GLY A 152 2.87 4.49 3.85
CA GLY A 152 3.38 3.80 2.67
C GLY A 152 4.86 3.48 2.82
N ILE A 153 5.24 2.34 2.24
CA ILE A 153 6.62 1.86 2.20
C ILE A 153 6.95 1.37 0.78
N ALA A 154 8.13 1.72 0.30
CA ALA A 154 8.69 1.18 -0.94
C ALA A 154 10.19 0.90 -0.73
N ILE A 155 10.73 0.00 -1.56
CA ILE A 155 12.16 -0.33 -1.55
C ILE A 155 12.68 -0.10 -2.96
N ASP A 156 13.71 0.72 -3.08
CA ASP A 156 14.33 1.03 -4.37
C ASP A 156 15.36 -0.05 -4.79
N GLU A 157 15.94 0.11 -5.98
CA GLU A 157 16.95 -0.81 -6.52
C GLU A 157 18.25 -0.84 -5.70
N SER A 158 18.53 0.21 -4.93
CA SER A 158 19.68 0.30 -4.02
C SER A 158 19.35 -0.19 -2.59
N GLU A 159 18.21 -0.85 -2.41
CA GLU A 159 17.72 -1.38 -1.14
C GLU A 159 17.43 -0.31 -0.08
N ASN A 160 17.25 0.94 -0.49
CA ASN A 160 16.81 1.98 0.43
C ASN A 160 15.34 1.80 0.78
N ILE A 161 15.02 2.00 2.06
CA ILE A 161 13.64 1.97 2.54
C ILE A 161 13.07 3.38 2.44
N LEU A 162 12.10 3.55 1.55
CA LEU A 162 11.39 4.81 1.32
C LEU A 162 10.07 4.80 2.07
N VAL A 163 9.77 5.87 2.80
CA VAL A 163 8.63 5.91 3.72
C VAL A 163 7.84 7.21 3.61
N CYS A 164 6.52 7.09 3.52
CA CYS A 164 5.58 8.22 3.59
C CYS A 164 5.33 8.64 5.04
N LEU A 165 5.50 9.94 5.32
CA LEU A 165 5.10 10.55 6.58
C LEU A 165 3.91 11.48 6.33
N VAL A 166 2.68 10.95 6.44
CA VAL A 166 1.43 11.62 6.04
C VAL A 166 1.31 13.00 6.69
N ARG A 167 1.54 13.08 8.01
CA ARG A 167 1.37 14.33 8.78
C ARG A 167 2.40 15.40 8.43
N GLN A 168 3.54 15.00 7.87
CA GLN A 168 4.63 15.88 7.50
C GLN A 168 4.69 16.16 6.00
N GLN A 169 3.77 15.56 5.22
CA GLN A 169 3.68 15.76 3.77
C GLN A 169 5.04 15.56 3.10
N ARG A 170 5.74 14.46 3.41
CA ARG A 170 7.06 14.16 2.86
C ARG A 170 7.32 12.66 2.76
N ILE A 171 8.26 12.32 1.90
CA ILE A 171 8.84 10.99 1.77
C ILE A 171 10.27 11.10 2.29
N ILE A 172 10.72 10.09 3.05
CA ILE A 172 12.10 10.02 3.53
C ILE A 172 12.75 8.70 3.11
N ASN A 173 14.05 8.75 2.83
CA ASN A 173 14.90 7.57 2.76
C ASN A 173 15.40 7.24 4.17
N LEU A 174 15.08 6.07 4.73
CA LEU A 174 15.50 5.70 6.08
C LEU A 174 16.98 5.37 6.21
N SER A 175 17.66 5.05 5.12
CA SER A 175 19.10 4.78 5.12
C SER A 175 19.89 6.07 5.29
N SER A 176 19.50 7.15 4.60
CA SER A 176 20.19 8.46 4.66
C SER A 176 19.49 9.51 5.53
N TRP A 177 18.24 9.28 5.92
CA TRP A 177 17.33 10.25 6.55
C TRP A 177 17.04 11.50 5.70
N GLU A 178 17.31 11.43 4.40
CA GLU A 178 17.09 12.55 3.48
C GLU A 178 15.65 12.63 3.00
N TRP A 179 15.22 13.85 2.68
CA TRP A 179 13.96 14.12 1.99
C TRP A 179 14.04 13.58 0.56
N VAL A 180 13.03 12.82 0.14
CA VAL A 180 12.88 12.35 -1.24
C VAL A 180 11.67 13.01 -1.90
N GLY A 181 11.83 13.51 -3.12
CA GLY A 181 10.75 14.15 -3.88
C GLY A 181 10.55 15.65 -3.60
N PRO A 182 9.50 16.25 -4.18
CA PRO A 182 9.22 17.67 -4.06
C PRO A 182 8.64 18.04 -2.68
N LYS A 183 8.42 19.34 -2.45
CA LYS A 183 7.57 19.80 -1.35
C LYS A 183 6.10 19.54 -1.68
N PHE A 184 5.51 18.56 -1.01
CA PHE A 184 4.12 18.17 -1.25
C PHE A 184 3.14 19.21 -0.69
N LYS A 185 2.09 19.51 -1.46
CA LYS A 185 1.00 20.42 -1.04
C LYS A 185 -0.11 19.72 -0.26
N SER A 186 -0.10 18.39 -0.29
CA SER A 186 -1.10 17.53 0.30
C SER A 186 -0.40 16.31 0.93
N PRO A 187 -0.94 15.73 2.00
CA PRO A 187 -0.41 14.53 2.64
C PRO A 187 -0.16 13.40 1.64
N VAL A 188 1.10 12.93 1.57
CA VAL A 188 1.50 11.77 0.75
C VAL A 188 1.08 10.49 1.49
N HIS A 189 0.49 9.53 0.78
CA HIS A 189 -0.11 8.35 1.40
C HIS A 189 0.58 7.05 0.98
N ASP A 190 0.51 6.64 -0.28
CA ASP A 190 1.09 5.38 -0.74
C ASP A 190 2.34 5.62 -1.57
N LEU A 191 3.23 4.62 -1.57
CA LEU A 191 4.44 4.58 -2.38
C LEU A 191 4.46 3.31 -3.22
N GLN A 192 5.08 3.42 -4.39
CA GLN A 192 5.52 2.26 -5.15
C GLN A 192 6.80 2.61 -5.90
N TYR A 193 7.78 1.71 -5.88
CA TYR A 193 8.94 1.81 -6.75
C TYR A 193 8.73 0.91 -7.96
N PHE A 194 8.83 1.46 -9.17
CA PHE A 194 8.53 0.72 -10.40
C PHE A 194 9.38 1.24 -11.57
N ASN A 195 10.11 0.35 -12.24
CA ASN A 195 10.98 0.64 -13.39
C ASN A 195 11.93 1.83 -13.17
N GLY A 196 12.65 1.85 -12.04
CA GLY A 196 13.60 2.93 -11.72
C GLY A 196 12.95 4.21 -11.17
N ASP A 197 11.63 4.31 -11.17
CA ASP A 197 10.90 5.50 -10.74
C ASP A 197 10.22 5.30 -9.38
N LEU A 198 10.20 6.37 -8.59
CA LEU A 198 9.38 6.46 -7.38
C LEU A 198 8.01 7.05 -7.73
N TRP A 199 6.96 6.33 -7.37
CA TRP A 199 5.57 6.76 -7.51
C TRP A 199 4.92 6.96 -6.15
N TRP A 200 4.00 7.91 -6.08
CA TRP A 200 3.23 8.18 -4.87
C TRP A 200 1.80 8.61 -5.15
N THR A 201 0.94 8.46 -4.14
CA THR A 201 -0.35 9.15 -4.06
C THR A 201 -0.28 10.24 -3.02
N ASN A 202 -1.07 11.30 -3.20
CA ASN A 202 -1.48 12.15 -2.09
C ASN A 202 -2.99 12.08 -1.90
N VAL A 203 -3.47 12.46 -0.71
CA VAL A 203 -4.88 12.32 -0.32
C VAL A 203 -5.82 13.23 -1.11
N ALA A 204 -5.27 14.21 -1.83
CA ALA A 204 -6.00 15.19 -2.64
C ALA A 204 -6.20 14.76 -4.10
N GLY A 205 -5.83 13.53 -4.45
CA GLY A 205 -6.06 12.99 -5.78
C GLY A 205 -4.97 13.29 -6.79
N ILE A 206 -3.73 13.45 -6.33
CA ILE A 206 -2.56 13.44 -7.21
C ILE A 206 -1.88 12.08 -7.13
N VAL A 207 -1.57 11.52 -8.28
CA VAL A 207 -0.55 10.47 -8.43
C VAL A 207 0.68 11.12 -9.01
N GLY A 208 1.82 11.04 -8.34
CA GLY A 208 3.06 11.58 -8.86
C GLY A 208 4.10 10.50 -9.16
N LYS A 209 5.03 10.85 -10.02
CA LYS A 209 6.20 10.08 -10.44
C LYS A 209 7.43 10.95 -10.28
N MET A 210 8.53 10.37 -9.84
CA MET A 210 9.86 10.97 -9.86
C MET A 210 10.87 9.97 -10.41
N ASP A 211 11.64 10.39 -11.41
CA ASP A 211 12.69 9.57 -11.99
C ASP A 211 14.00 9.63 -11.18
N SER A 212 15.01 8.88 -11.63
CA SER A 212 16.35 8.85 -11.01
C SER A 212 17.11 10.20 -11.02
N LYS A 213 16.69 11.16 -11.86
CA LYS A 213 17.26 12.52 -11.93
C LYS A 213 16.53 13.50 -11.02
N GLY A 214 15.43 13.07 -10.39
CA GLY A 214 14.57 13.92 -9.58
C GLY A 214 13.53 14.70 -10.38
N GLU A 215 13.34 14.40 -11.67
CA GLU A 215 12.31 15.04 -12.50
C GLU A 215 10.94 14.48 -12.12
N THR A 216 9.96 15.37 -11.90
CA THR A 216 8.64 15.00 -11.38
C THR A 216 7.53 15.18 -12.42
N ILE A 217 6.61 14.21 -12.49
CA ILE A 217 5.37 14.28 -13.27
C ILE A 217 4.19 14.02 -12.33
N GLU A 218 3.11 14.80 -12.46
CA GLU A 218 1.89 14.65 -11.66
C GLU A 218 0.66 14.38 -12.54
N TYR A 219 -0.15 13.41 -12.13
CA TYR A 219 -1.44 13.06 -12.72
C TYR A 219 -2.54 13.42 -11.72
N SER A 220 -3.46 14.31 -12.12
CA SER A 220 -4.63 14.65 -11.32
C SER A 220 -5.77 13.69 -11.64
N ILE A 221 -6.23 12.93 -10.64
CA ILE A 221 -7.33 11.99 -10.85
C ILE A 221 -8.67 12.70 -11.10
N ASN A 222 -8.76 14.01 -10.81
CA ASN A 222 -9.92 14.84 -11.16
C ASN A 222 -10.16 14.90 -12.68
N GLY A 223 -9.11 14.69 -13.48
CA GLY A 223 -9.24 14.61 -14.93
C GLY A 223 -9.97 13.35 -15.41
N PHE A 224 -10.16 12.36 -14.54
CA PHE A 224 -10.67 11.04 -14.89
C PHE A 224 -11.89 10.60 -14.08
N GLN A 225 -12.20 11.28 -12.96
CA GLN A 225 -13.41 11.06 -12.16
C GLN A 225 -13.90 12.36 -11.52
N HIS A 226 -15.22 12.47 -11.34
CA HIS A 226 -15.84 13.50 -10.49
C HIS A 226 -15.83 13.06 -9.02
N ASP A 227 -15.83 14.01 -8.08
CA ASP A 227 -15.92 13.79 -6.63
C ASP A 227 -14.90 12.76 -6.10
N ILE A 228 -13.71 13.25 -5.78
CA ILE A 228 -12.60 12.44 -5.28
C ILE A 228 -12.78 12.12 -3.80
N GLY A 229 -12.70 10.85 -3.41
CA GLY A 229 -12.60 10.48 -2.00
C GLY A 229 -11.18 10.70 -1.44
N TRP A 230 -10.88 10.15 -0.26
CA TRP A 230 -9.51 10.11 0.22
C TRP A 230 -8.69 9.22 -0.71
N THR A 231 -7.77 9.80 -1.50
CA THR A 231 -7.02 9.05 -2.51
C THR A 231 -5.97 8.18 -1.85
N ARG A 232 -6.03 6.87 -2.14
CA ARG A 232 -5.13 5.86 -1.57
C ARG A 232 -5.25 4.52 -2.30
N GLY A 233 -4.26 3.67 -2.13
CA GLY A 233 -4.07 2.47 -2.94
C GLY A 233 -3.53 2.85 -4.31
N LEU A 234 -2.36 2.31 -4.65
CA LEU A 234 -1.63 2.64 -5.87
C LEU A 234 -1.04 1.36 -6.45
N SER A 235 -1.24 1.15 -7.76
CA SER A 235 -0.52 0.14 -8.50
C SER A 235 -0.17 0.60 -9.91
N ILE A 236 1.12 0.55 -10.23
CA ILE A 236 1.72 0.96 -11.50
C ILE A 236 1.96 -0.28 -12.38
N THR A 237 1.72 -0.11 -13.68
CA THR A 237 2.02 -1.10 -14.72
C THR A 237 2.71 -0.40 -15.90
N ASN A 238 3.18 -1.17 -16.88
CA ASN A 238 3.68 -0.58 -18.14
C ASN A 238 2.59 0.09 -18.99
N SER A 239 1.31 -0.19 -18.74
CA SER A 239 0.17 0.30 -19.54
C SER A 239 -0.61 1.44 -18.88
N GLY A 240 -0.40 1.69 -17.59
CA GLY A 240 -1.19 2.66 -16.85
C GLY A 240 -1.15 2.46 -15.34
N ILE A 241 -1.98 3.26 -14.67
CA ILE A 241 -2.05 3.42 -13.21
C ILE A 241 -3.43 2.98 -12.74
N LEU A 242 -3.49 2.09 -11.75
CA LEU A 242 -4.71 1.83 -10.99
C LEU A 242 -4.60 2.53 -9.63
N VAL A 243 -5.57 3.40 -9.33
CA VAL A 243 -5.62 4.17 -8.08
C VAL A 243 -6.99 4.07 -7.43
N GLY A 244 -7.02 3.98 -6.11
CA GLY A 244 -8.25 3.90 -5.33
C GLY A 244 -8.60 5.21 -4.62
N THR A 245 -9.86 5.31 -4.20
CA THR A 245 -10.31 6.31 -3.24
C THR A 245 -11.15 5.66 -2.15
N ALA A 246 -10.95 6.04 -0.90
CA ALA A 246 -11.84 5.67 0.19
C ALA A 246 -12.95 6.73 0.36
N ALA A 247 -14.10 6.31 0.90
CA ALA A 247 -15.21 7.24 1.09
C ALA A 247 -14.82 8.43 1.99
N ALA A 248 -15.26 9.64 1.62
CA ALA A 248 -15.12 10.83 2.46
C ALA A 248 -16.35 10.97 3.36
N ARG A 249 -16.15 11.23 4.65
CA ARG A 249 -17.20 11.30 5.68
C ARG A 249 -17.01 12.53 6.56
N GLU A 250 -18.03 12.87 7.34
CA GLU A 250 -17.98 14.01 8.26
C GLU A 250 -16.75 13.95 9.22
N SER A 251 -16.43 12.76 9.74
CA SER A 251 -15.29 12.56 10.66
C SER A 251 -13.90 12.91 10.08
N ASN A 252 -13.74 12.91 8.75
CA ASN A 252 -12.50 13.34 8.09
C ASN A 252 -12.71 14.54 7.15
N HIS A 253 -13.89 15.15 7.21
CA HIS A 253 -14.31 16.24 6.34
C HIS A 253 -13.40 17.45 6.49
N ASP A 254 -13.06 17.88 7.70
CA ASP A 254 -12.25 19.09 7.88
C ASP A 254 -10.84 18.94 7.31
N TYR A 255 -10.24 17.76 7.51
CA TYR A 255 -8.93 17.44 6.95
C TYR A 255 -8.97 17.37 5.42
N TYR A 256 -10.02 16.76 4.89
CA TYR A 256 -10.24 16.63 3.46
C TYR A 256 -10.52 17.99 2.81
N LYS A 257 -11.45 18.77 3.35
CA LYS A 257 -11.81 20.12 2.91
C LYS A 257 -10.62 21.07 2.91
N PHE A 258 -9.78 21.01 3.95
CA PHE A 258 -8.54 21.79 3.99
C PHE A 258 -7.61 21.45 2.82
N SER A 259 -7.54 20.18 2.44
CA SER A 259 -6.59 19.68 1.44
C SER A 259 -7.11 19.77 0.00
N THR A 260 -8.42 19.71 -0.22
CA THR A 260 -9.03 19.63 -1.56
C THR A 260 -9.86 20.85 -1.94
N ASN A 261 -10.17 21.72 -0.97
CA ASN A 261 -11.11 22.84 -1.13
C ASN A 261 -12.50 22.40 -1.65
N SER A 262 -12.84 21.11 -1.56
CA SER A 262 -14.10 20.56 -2.04
C SER A 262 -15.18 20.71 -0.97
N PRO A 263 -16.39 21.19 -1.30
CA PRO A 263 -17.51 21.32 -0.37
C PRO A 263 -18.22 19.99 -0.07
N THR A 264 -17.68 18.87 -0.58
CA THR A 264 -18.43 17.64 -0.83
C THR A 264 -18.98 16.95 0.41
N LEU A 265 -20.30 16.75 0.31
CA LEU A 265 -21.12 15.72 0.89
C LEU A 265 -20.56 14.32 0.58
N GLN A 266 -20.87 13.34 1.43
CA GLN A 266 -20.56 11.90 1.35
C GLN A 266 -20.13 11.42 -0.06
N ILE A 267 -18.82 11.20 -0.25
CA ILE A 267 -18.26 10.67 -1.51
C ILE A 267 -18.03 9.18 -1.35
N GLY A 268 -18.51 8.37 -2.30
CA GLY A 268 -18.27 6.93 -2.35
C GLY A 268 -16.86 6.53 -2.77
N ALA A 269 -16.40 5.37 -2.31
CA ALA A 269 -15.15 4.75 -2.76
C ALA A 269 -15.17 4.33 -4.24
N LYS A 270 -14.09 4.65 -4.96
CA LYS A 270 -13.96 4.40 -6.41
C LYS A 270 -12.62 3.78 -6.76
N LEU A 271 -12.57 3.10 -7.90
CA LEU A 271 -11.34 2.73 -8.60
C LEU A 271 -11.23 3.53 -9.88
N CYS A 272 -10.02 4.02 -10.18
CA CYS A 272 -9.72 4.78 -11.38
C CYS A 272 -8.50 4.15 -12.09
N TRP A 273 -8.68 3.84 -13.37
CA TRP A 273 -7.64 3.37 -14.27
C TRP A 273 -7.24 4.52 -15.20
N ILE A 274 -5.96 4.89 -15.18
CA ILE A 274 -5.39 5.95 -16.01
C ILE A 274 -4.46 5.30 -17.04
N SER A 275 -4.83 5.37 -18.32
CA SER A 275 -4.01 4.87 -19.43
C SER A 275 -2.83 5.79 -19.70
N TYR A 276 -1.66 5.22 -20.03
CA TYR A 276 -0.55 6.01 -20.57
C TYR A 276 -0.70 6.29 -22.08
N ASP A 277 -1.50 5.49 -22.78
CA ASP A 277 -1.85 5.76 -24.18
C ASP A 277 -2.97 6.81 -24.21
N GLU A 278 -2.64 8.01 -24.69
CA GLU A 278 -3.55 9.15 -24.81
C GLU A 278 -4.72 8.88 -25.78
N ASN A 279 -4.60 7.89 -26.67
CA ASN A 279 -5.69 7.49 -27.57
C ASN A 279 -6.72 6.60 -26.89
N LEU A 280 -6.43 6.12 -25.68
CA LEU A 280 -7.30 5.23 -24.93
C LEU A 280 -7.93 5.98 -23.77
N SER A 281 -9.25 5.85 -23.63
CA SER A 281 -9.96 6.46 -22.50
C SER A 281 -9.58 5.78 -21.19
N SER A 282 -9.24 6.58 -20.19
CA SER A 282 -9.25 6.19 -18.78
C SER A 282 -10.66 5.76 -18.35
N SER A 283 -10.76 4.95 -17.30
CA SER A 283 -12.06 4.51 -16.76
C SER A 283 -12.10 4.61 -15.25
N ALA A 284 -13.29 4.81 -14.69
CA ALA A 284 -13.52 4.78 -13.26
C ALA A 284 -14.80 3.99 -12.96
N ILE A 285 -14.80 3.28 -11.84
CA ILE A 285 -15.98 2.59 -11.33
C ILE A 285 -16.20 2.94 -9.86
N GLU A 286 -17.47 3.09 -9.49
CA GLU A 286 -17.88 3.15 -8.10
C GLU A 286 -18.11 1.73 -7.58
N LEU A 287 -17.59 1.43 -6.39
CA LEU A 287 -17.68 0.09 -5.82
C LEU A 287 -19.03 -0.13 -5.13
N PRO A 288 -19.54 -1.37 -5.02
CA PRO A 288 -20.72 -1.65 -4.20
C PRO A 288 -20.53 -1.18 -2.75
N ASN A 289 -21.57 -0.57 -2.16
CA ASN A 289 -21.51 0.05 -0.83
C ASN A 289 -20.42 1.13 -0.71
N SER A 290 -20.20 1.89 -1.78
CA SER A 290 -19.13 2.89 -1.92
C SER A 290 -19.03 3.84 -0.73
N GLU A 291 -20.16 4.32 -0.20
CA GLU A 291 -20.24 5.26 0.93
C GLU A 291 -19.74 4.68 2.28
N SER A 292 -19.74 3.36 2.40
CA SER A 292 -19.22 2.65 3.57
C SER A 292 -17.89 1.97 3.35
N ARG A 293 -17.33 2.05 2.15
CA ARG A 293 -16.14 1.32 1.77
C ARG A 293 -14.86 2.15 1.92
N LYS A 294 -13.78 1.44 2.21
CA LYS A 294 -12.40 1.92 2.16
C LYS A 294 -11.60 1.04 1.23
N ILE A 295 -10.92 1.65 0.27
CA ILE A 295 -9.79 1.02 -0.40
C ILE A 295 -8.56 1.39 0.43
N PHE A 296 -7.69 0.41 0.71
CA PHE A 296 -6.50 0.62 1.52
C PHE A 296 -5.21 0.51 0.73
N SER A 297 -5.06 -0.59 -0.03
CA SER A 297 -3.89 -0.89 -0.83
C SER A 297 -4.30 -1.63 -2.12
N ILE A 298 -3.49 -1.51 -3.17
CA ILE A 298 -3.70 -2.14 -4.47
C ILE A 298 -2.38 -2.81 -4.85
N HIS A 299 -2.43 -4.08 -5.24
CA HIS A 299 -1.27 -4.82 -5.68
C HIS A 299 -1.53 -5.42 -7.05
N ARG A 300 -0.59 -5.25 -7.99
CA ARG A 300 -0.67 -5.93 -9.29
C ARG A 300 -0.24 -7.38 -9.09
N LEU A 301 -1.05 -8.32 -9.59
CA LEU A 301 -0.69 -9.72 -9.62
C LEU A 301 0.40 -9.99 -10.67
N GLN A 302 1.45 -10.67 -10.25
CA GLN A 302 2.46 -11.21 -11.16
C GLN A 302 1.87 -12.40 -11.92
N ASP A 303 2.05 -12.43 -13.25
CA ASP A 303 1.65 -13.58 -14.06
C ASP A 303 2.61 -14.74 -13.77
N LEU A 304 2.19 -15.67 -12.90
CA LEU A 304 2.97 -16.86 -12.51
C LEU A 304 3.46 -17.69 -13.71
N ARG A 305 2.80 -17.57 -14.87
CA ARG A 305 3.12 -18.32 -16.09
C ARG A 305 4.30 -17.75 -16.88
N THR A 306 4.64 -16.47 -16.73
CA THR A 306 5.71 -15.85 -17.54
C THR A 306 7.07 -15.83 -16.84
N ASP A 307 7.09 -15.82 -15.50
CA ASP A 307 8.35 -15.65 -14.75
C ASP A 307 9.14 -16.96 -14.54
N THR A 308 8.51 -18.12 -14.73
CA THR A 308 9.22 -19.41 -14.67
C THR A 308 10.29 -19.51 -15.77
N ILE A 309 10.03 -18.88 -16.93
CA ILE A 309 10.97 -18.88 -18.07
C ILE A 309 12.14 -17.91 -17.84
N CYS A 310 11.91 -16.78 -17.14
CA CYS A 310 12.95 -15.77 -16.91
C CYS A 310 13.84 -16.07 -15.69
N ARG A 311 13.33 -16.82 -14.69
CA ARG A 311 14.16 -17.30 -13.56
C ARG A 311 15.09 -18.44 -13.98
N GLN A 312 14.71 -19.30 -14.92
CA GLN A 312 15.60 -20.34 -15.44
C GLN A 312 16.81 -19.75 -16.19
N SER A 313 16.63 -18.66 -16.95
CA SER A 313 17.74 -18.07 -17.71
C SER A 313 18.76 -17.30 -16.86
N ARG A 314 18.42 -16.85 -15.65
CA ARG A 314 19.40 -16.21 -14.74
C ARG A 314 20.20 -17.20 -13.90
N PHE A 315 19.67 -18.41 -13.65
CA PHE A 315 20.43 -19.44 -12.92
C PHE A 315 21.44 -20.18 -13.80
N GLU A 316 21.28 -20.17 -15.13
CA GLU A 316 22.21 -20.83 -16.05
C GLU A 316 23.45 -19.98 -16.40
N GLU A 317 23.41 -18.64 -16.22
CA GLU A 317 24.58 -17.78 -16.49
C GLU A 317 25.61 -17.77 -15.34
N ASP A 318 25.19 -18.03 -14.09
CA ASP A 318 26.09 -18.00 -12.93
C ASP A 318 26.86 -19.32 -12.67
N PHE A 319 26.64 -20.38 -13.47
CA PHE A 319 27.33 -21.67 -13.33
C PHE A 319 28.45 -21.94 -14.35
N CYS A 320 28.73 -21.00 -15.26
CA CYS A 320 29.64 -21.25 -16.40
C CYS A 320 31.04 -20.60 -16.29
N GLN A 321 31.45 -20.05 -15.14
CA GLN A 321 32.79 -19.47 -14.96
C GLN A 321 33.48 -19.96 -13.68
N LEU A 322 33.79 -21.25 -13.60
CA LEU A 322 34.74 -21.79 -12.63
C LEU A 322 35.43 -23.05 -13.20
N THR A 323 36.24 -22.84 -14.23
CA THR A 323 37.31 -23.75 -14.64
C THR A 323 38.49 -22.92 -15.13
N ILE A 324 39.71 -23.44 -14.93
CA ILE A 324 41.07 -22.92 -15.22
C ILE A 324 41.80 -22.54 -13.91
N ASP A 325 42.98 -23.04 -13.55
CA ASP A 325 43.85 -24.08 -14.08
C ASP A 325 44.80 -24.49 -12.94
N THR A 326 45.05 -25.79 -12.76
CA THR A 326 46.19 -26.29 -11.99
C THR A 326 47.40 -26.43 -12.91
N ALA A 327 48.49 -25.74 -12.57
CA ALA A 327 49.83 -25.98 -13.08
C ALA A 327 50.78 -26.27 -11.91
#